data_AF-A0A9X8YLW8-F1
#
_entry.id   AF-A0A9X8YLW8-F1
#
_cell.length_a   1.000
_cell.length_b   1.000
_cell.length_c   1.000
_cell.angle_alpha   90.00
_cell.angle_beta   90.00
_cell.angle_gamma   90.00
#
_symmetry.space_group_name_H-M   'P 1'
#
loop_
_entity.id
_entity.type
_entity.pdbx_description
1 polymer ?
#
loop_
_entity_poly.entity_id
_entity_poly.type
_entity_poly.pdbx_seq_one_letter_code
_entity_poly.pdbx_strand_id
1 'polypeptide(L)'
;MKRYLDCSASDLADIGKADLLYAIRASEGRILVSETIAVTQPLLNNVTNAELAASQGADLLLLNLFDVDRPHIAGLPADVPPQEALRTLQRLTGRVVGVNLEAVDPAFATEHNDFWQMTAGRAATAENARKLYQLG
;
A
#
# COMPACT_ATOMS: atom_id res chain seq x y z
N MET A 1 -16.63 -18.94 -5.48
CA MET A 1 -15.71 -17.88 -5.04
C MET A 1 -14.61 -17.78 -6.09
N LYS A 2 -14.24 -16.56 -6.52
CA LYS A 2 -13.30 -16.33 -7.64
C LYS A 2 -11.84 -16.47 -7.16
N ARG A 3 -10.92 -16.88 -8.04
CA ARG A 3 -9.49 -16.64 -7.82
C ARG A 3 -9.20 -15.16 -8.06
N TYR A 4 -8.12 -14.63 -7.48
CA TYR A 4 -7.83 -13.19 -7.52
C TYR A 4 -7.81 -12.63 -8.95
N LEU A 5 -7.23 -13.38 -9.88
CA LEU A 5 -7.08 -12.96 -11.28
C LEU A 5 -8.41 -12.89 -12.07
N ASP A 6 -9.49 -13.46 -11.54
CA ASP A 6 -10.82 -13.37 -12.13
C ASP A 6 -11.69 -12.30 -11.43
N CYS A 7 -11.16 -11.61 -10.41
CA CYS A 7 -11.85 -10.53 -9.73
C CYS A 7 -11.80 -9.22 -10.54
N SER A 8 -12.93 -8.54 -10.61
CA SER A 8 -12.99 -7.15 -11.08
C SER A 8 -12.50 -6.18 -9.99
N ALA A 9 -12.25 -4.93 -10.35
CA ALA A 9 -11.92 -3.89 -9.38
C ALA A 9 -13.02 -3.72 -8.31
N SER A 10 -14.30 -3.85 -8.68
CA SER A 10 -15.42 -3.81 -7.74
C SER A 10 -15.44 -5.02 -6.81
N ASP A 11 -15.14 -6.23 -7.32
CA ASP A 11 -15.01 -7.41 -6.45
C ASP A 11 -13.89 -7.21 -5.42
N LEU A 12 -12.76 -6.61 -5.83
CA LEU A 12 -11.61 -6.34 -4.95
C LEU A 12 -11.85 -5.19 -3.97
N ALA A 13 -12.65 -4.20 -4.32
CA ALA A 13 -12.99 -3.09 -3.41
C ALA A 13 -13.80 -3.56 -2.19
N ASP A 14 -14.66 -4.56 -2.39
CA ASP A 14 -15.53 -5.11 -1.34
C ASP A 14 -14.99 -6.44 -0.75
N ILE A 15 -13.77 -6.86 -1.12
CA ILE A 15 -13.27 -8.19 -0.77
C ILE A 15 -12.97 -8.30 0.74
N GLY A 16 -13.63 -9.25 1.40
CA GLY A 16 -13.37 -9.56 2.80
C GLY A 16 -12.09 -10.37 3.00
N LYS A 17 -11.57 -10.38 4.24
CA LYS A 17 -10.36 -11.13 4.63
C LYS A 17 -10.37 -12.60 4.17
N ALA A 18 -11.46 -13.33 4.43
CA ALA A 18 -11.55 -14.75 4.12
C ALA A 18 -11.49 -14.99 2.60
N ASP A 19 -12.20 -14.16 1.84
CA ASP A 19 -12.30 -14.26 0.39
C ASP A 19 -11.00 -13.84 -0.28
N LEU A 20 -10.32 -12.81 0.22
CA LEU A 20 -9.00 -12.40 -0.26
C LEU A 20 -7.98 -13.53 -0.09
N LEU A 21 -7.92 -14.14 1.09
CA LEU A 21 -7.01 -15.25 1.37
C LEU A 21 -7.32 -16.49 0.52
N TYR A 22 -8.58 -16.76 0.24
CA TYR A 22 -8.97 -17.81 -0.69
C TYR A 22 -8.55 -17.45 -2.12
N ALA A 23 -8.88 -16.25 -2.58
CA ALA A 23 -8.63 -15.79 -3.94
C ALA A 23 -7.14 -15.81 -4.26
N ILE A 24 -6.28 -15.44 -3.31
CA ILE A 24 -4.82 -15.53 -3.43
C ILE A 24 -4.36 -16.97 -3.59
N ARG A 25 -4.83 -17.88 -2.72
CA ARG A 25 -4.46 -19.30 -2.81
C ARG A 25 -4.94 -19.94 -4.11
N ALA A 26 -6.17 -19.65 -4.52
CA ALA A 26 -6.78 -20.15 -5.75
C ALA A 26 -6.09 -19.62 -7.03
N SER A 27 -5.28 -18.57 -6.93
CA SER A 27 -4.46 -18.08 -8.04
C SER A 27 -3.16 -18.88 -8.21
N GLU A 28 -2.82 -19.81 -7.32
CA GLU A 28 -1.73 -20.78 -7.48
C GLU A 28 -0.36 -20.12 -7.75
N GLY A 29 -0.06 -19.03 -7.05
CA GLY A 29 1.24 -18.35 -7.15
C GLY A 29 1.43 -17.48 -8.40
N ARG A 30 0.37 -17.26 -9.20
CA ARG A 30 0.42 -16.39 -10.39
C ARG A 30 0.26 -14.90 -10.10
N ILE A 31 -0.02 -14.53 -8.85
CA ILE A 31 -0.21 -13.13 -8.43
C ILE A 31 1.14 -12.45 -8.30
N LEU A 32 1.28 -11.27 -8.91
CA LEU A 32 2.44 -10.41 -8.78
C LEU A 32 2.18 -9.30 -7.76
N VAL A 33 3.04 -9.24 -6.74
CA VAL A 33 3.06 -8.13 -5.78
C VAL A 33 4.18 -7.17 -6.20
N SER A 34 3.87 -5.87 -6.28
CA SER A 34 4.88 -4.83 -6.48
C SER A 34 4.93 -3.93 -5.25
N GLU A 35 6.14 -3.76 -4.69
CA GLU A 35 6.40 -2.78 -3.65
C GLU A 35 6.81 -1.44 -4.27
N THR A 36 6.22 -0.35 -3.78
CA THR A 36 6.55 1.03 -4.21
C THR A 36 6.79 1.90 -2.98
N ILE A 37 7.68 2.88 -3.09
CA ILE A 37 7.94 3.83 -2.01
C ILE A 37 6.92 4.96 -2.09
N ALA A 38 6.12 5.15 -1.04
CA ALA A 38 5.00 6.08 -1.05
C ALA A 38 5.42 7.55 -1.26
N VAL A 39 6.60 7.93 -0.77
CA VAL A 39 7.06 9.33 -0.71
C VAL A 39 8.05 9.72 -1.80
N THR A 40 8.47 8.79 -2.67
CA THR A 40 9.42 9.13 -3.75
C THR A 40 8.73 9.88 -4.87
N GLN A 41 9.49 10.74 -5.55
CA GLN A 41 8.98 11.45 -6.72
C GLN A 41 8.41 10.45 -7.74
N PRO A 42 7.19 10.70 -8.27
CA PRO A 42 6.62 9.85 -9.30
C PRO A 42 7.46 9.85 -10.57
N LEU A 43 7.61 8.68 -11.19
CA LEU A 43 8.28 8.55 -12.48
C LEU A 43 7.50 9.21 -13.62
N LEU A 44 6.17 9.25 -13.49
CA LEU A 44 5.25 9.91 -14.42
C LEU A 44 4.54 11.03 -13.68
N ASN A 45 4.58 12.26 -14.22
CA ASN A 45 4.20 13.48 -13.51
C ASN A 45 2.85 13.45 -12.80
N ASN A 46 1.83 12.82 -13.40
CA ASN A 46 0.43 12.99 -12.99
C ASN A 46 -0.19 11.71 -12.39
N VAL A 47 0.62 10.69 -12.10
CA VAL A 47 0.15 9.41 -11.52
C VAL A 47 1.12 8.95 -10.45
N THR A 48 0.64 8.20 -9.47
CA THR A 48 1.49 7.61 -8.43
C THR A 48 2.40 6.52 -9.00
N ASN A 49 3.53 6.24 -8.33
CA ASN A 49 4.38 5.09 -8.69
C ASN A 49 3.62 3.76 -8.55
N ALA A 50 2.62 3.70 -7.67
CA ALA A 50 1.74 2.55 -7.48
C ALA A 50 0.75 2.35 -8.66
N GLU A 51 0.18 3.43 -9.23
CA GLU A 51 -0.59 3.36 -10.48
C GLU A 51 0.27 2.89 -11.67
N LEU A 52 1.51 3.40 -11.75
CA LEU A 52 2.46 2.91 -12.74
C LEU A 52 2.69 1.40 -12.56
N ALA A 53 3.00 0.93 -11.35
CA ALA A 53 3.19 -0.49 -11.08
C ALA A 53 1.96 -1.34 -11.45
N ALA A 54 0.75 -0.88 -11.10
CA ALA A 54 -0.50 -1.54 -11.47
C ALA A 54 -0.69 -1.63 -13.00
N SER A 55 -0.30 -0.60 -13.75
CA SER A 55 -0.34 -0.61 -15.22
C SER A 55 0.64 -1.59 -15.85
N GLN A 56 1.72 -1.94 -15.14
CA GLN A 56 2.76 -2.87 -15.58
C GLN A 56 2.52 -4.32 -15.10
N GLY A 57 1.31 -4.63 -14.60
CA GLY A 57 0.92 -5.99 -14.24
C GLY A 57 1.04 -6.34 -12.76
N ALA A 58 1.20 -5.36 -11.87
CA ALA A 58 1.05 -5.62 -10.44
C ALA A 58 -0.43 -5.92 -10.10
N ASP A 59 -0.67 -7.12 -9.59
CA ASP A 59 -1.98 -7.56 -9.11
C ASP A 59 -2.28 -7.01 -7.71
N LEU A 60 -1.24 -6.96 -6.87
CA LEU A 60 -1.24 -6.43 -5.51
C LEU A 60 -0.18 -5.34 -5.37
N LEU A 61 -0.50 -4.31 -4.59
CA LEU A 61 0.40 -3.21 -4.31
C LEU A 61 0.81 -3.23 -2.85
N LEU A 62 2.09 -3.03 -2.58
CA LEU A 62 2.63 -2.84 -1.25
C LEU A 62 3.30 -1.47 -1.18
N LEU A 63 2.94 -0.65 -0.19
CA LEU A 63 3.56 0.65 0.04
C LEU A 63 4.64 0.53 1.10
N ASN A 64 5.83 0.99 0.77
CA ASN A 64 6.95 1.15 1.68
C ASN A 64 7.12 2.64 2.04
N LEU A 65 7.71 2.91 3.22
CA LEU A 65 7.87 4.25 3.80
C LEU A 65 6.57 5.06 3.93
N PHE A 66 5.42 4.40 4.00
CA PHE A 66 4.16 5.08 4.31
C PHE A 66 4.07 5.33 5.81
N ASP A 67 3.90 6.58 6.21
CA ASP A 67 3.78 6.99 7.60
C ASP A 67 2.30 7.15 7.98
N VAL A 68 1.81 6.36 8.95
CA VAL A 68 0.39 6.40 9.35
C VAL A 68 0.00 7.66 10.11
N ASP A 69 0.96 8.35 10.72
CA ASP A 69 0.72 9.63 11.41
C ASP A 69 0.78 10.81 10.43
N ARG A 70 1.44 10.63 9.28
CA ARG A 70 1.49 11.60 8.17
C ARG A 70 1.20 10.94 6.82
N PRO A 71 -0.04 10.47 6.58
CA PRO A 71 -0.39 9.77 5.35
C PRO A 71 -0.10 10.61 4.11
N HIS A 72 0.75 10.09 3.23
CA HIS A 72 1.11 10.76 1.99
C HIS A 72 1.52 9.73 0.95
N ILE A 73 1.04 9.93 -0.28
CA ILE A 73 1.45 9.15 -1.46
C ILE A 73 1.73 10.15 -2.57
N ALA A 74 2.98 10.21 -3.01
CA ALA A 74 3.42 11.13 -4.04
C ALA A 74 2.74 10.81 -5.38
N GLY A 75 2.22 11.85 -6.03
CA GLY A 75 1.48 11.74 -7.30
C GLY A 75 -0.04 11.64 -7.15
N LEU A 76 -0.58 11.52 -5.94
CA LEU A 76 -2.03 11.66 -5.74
C LEU A 76 -2.50 13.11 -6.04
N PRO A 77 -3.76 13.31 -6.48
CA PRO A 77 -4.34 14.63 -6.63
C PRO A 77 -4.25 15.46 -5.35
N ALA A 78 -3.93 16.75 -5.48
CA ALA A 78 -3.62 17.63 -4.35
C ALA A 78 -4.80 17.91 -3.41
N ASP A 79 -6.03 17.66 -3.86
CA ASP A 79 -7.27 17.80 -3.11
C ASP A 79 -7.65 16.56 -2.30
N VAL A 80 -6.90 15.46 -2.41
CA VAL A 80 -7.12 14.23 -1.63
C VAL A 80 -6.69 14.46 -0.17
N PRO A 81 -7.60 14.32 0.81
CA PRO A 81 -7.23 14.39 2.21
C PRO A 81 -6.26 13.25 2.58
N PRO A 82 -5.27 13.47 3.48
CA PRO A 82 -4.35 12.42 3.93
C PRO A 82 -5.07 11.13 4.38
N GLN A 83 -6.20 11.27 5.07
CA GLN A 83 -6.97 10.14 5.61
C GLN A 83 -7.60 9.25 4.51
N GLU A 84 -7.77 9.80 3.31
CA GLU A 84 -8.34 9.11 2.14
C GLU A 84 -7.26 8.62 1.17
N ALA A 85 -5.98 8.78 1.49
CA ALA A 85 -4.88 8.44 0.56
C ALA A 85 -4.92 6.97 0.12
N LEU A 86 -5.08 6.03 1.06
CA LEU A 86 -5.13 4.59 0.76
C LEU A 86 -6.38 4.21 -0.04
N ARG A 87 -7.56 4.69 0.38
CA ARG A 87 -8.83 4.44 -0.32
C ARG A 87 -8.82 5.02 -1.73
N THR A 88 -8.25 6.21 -1.89
CA THR A 88 -8.09 6.85 -3.21
C THR A 88 -7.14 6.03 -4.08
N LEU A 89 -6.02 5.55 -3.55
CA LEU A 89 -5.11 4.70 -4.31
C LEU A 89 -5.78 3.38 -4.72
N GLN A 90 -6.49 2.71 -3.80
CA GLN A 90 -7.28 1.50 -4.11
C GLN A 90 -8.28 1.76 -5.23
N ARG A 91 -8.98 2.91 -5.20
CA ARG A 91 -9.93 3.31 -6.26
C ARG A 91 -9.26 3.57 -7.61
N LEU A 92 -8.14 4.29 -7.62
CA LEU A 92 -7.42 4.64 -8.86
C LEU A 92 -6.77 3.42 -9.52
N THR A 93 -6.28 2.48 -8.70
CA THR A 93 -5.57 1.30 -9.19
C THR A 93 -6.49 0.10 -9.40
N GLY A 94 -7.60 0.04 -8.66
CA GLY A 94 -8.48 -1.13 -8.59
C GLY A 94 -7.79 -2.36 -8.00
N ARG A 95 -6.77 -2.18 -7.14
CA ARG A 95 -5.98 -3.26 -6.54
C ARG A 95 -6.12 -3.24 -5.02
N VAL A 96 -5.93 -4.40 -4.40
CA VAL A 96 -5.73 -4.45 -2.95
C VAL A 96 -4.35 -3.86 -2.63
N VAL A 97 -4.32 -2.98 -1.64
CA VAL A 97 -3.13 -2.25 -1.20
C VAL A 97 -2.76 -2.71 0.20
N GLY A 98 -1.50 -3.10 0.38
CA GLY A 98 -0.88 -3.31 1.68
C GLY A 98 0.09 -2.18 2.01
N VAL A 99 0.44 -2.06 3.29
CA VAL A 99 1.48 -1.15 3.77
C VAL A 99 2.49 -1.95 4.59
N ASN A 100 3.76 -1.76 4.30
CA ASN A 100 4.89 -2.35 5.01
C ASN A 100 5.23 -1.47 6.22
N LEU A 101 4.89 -1.93 7.44
CA LEU A 101 5.36 -1.32 8.67
C LEU A 101 6.69 -1.95 9.08
N GLU A 102 7.64 -1.12 9.50
CA GLU A 102 9.02 -1.53 9.71
C GLU A 102 9.26 -2.03 11.13
N ALA A 103 9.74 -3.27 11.25
CA ALA A 103 10.17 -3.85 12.52
C ALA A 103 11.66 -3.54 12.74
N VAL A 104 11.96 -2.31 13.14
CA VAL A 104 13.32 -1.89 13.49
C VAL A 104 13.48 -1.87 15.01
N ASP A 105 14.57 -2.46 15.48
CA ASP A 105 14.98 -2.36 16.87
C ASP A 105 15.33 -0.88 17.17
N PRO A 106 14.68 -0.24 18.16
CA PRO A 106 14.96 1.14 18.53
C PRO A 106 16.43 1.43 18.81
N ALA A 107 17.21 0.42 19.24
CA ALA A 107 18.65 0.55 19.49
C ALA A 107 19.50 0.70 18.20
N PHE A 108 18.94 0.37 17.04
CA PHE A 108 19.63 0.42 15.73
C PHE A 108 18.98 1.42 14.75
N ALA A 109 17.97 2.17 15.19
CA ALA A 109 17.20 3.09 14.34
C ALA A 109 17.98 4.36 13.90
N THR A 110 19.17 4.62 14.46
CA THR A 110 19.92 5.87 14.32
C THR A 110 20.96 5.90 13.20
N GLU A 111 21.18 4.82 12.44
CA GLU A 111 22.28 4.73 11.45
C GLU A 111 21.85 4.84 9.98
N HIS A 112 20.67 5.39 9.68
CA HIS A 112 20.19 5.52 8.30
C HIS A 112 20.13 6.99 7.85
N ASN A 113 20.54 7.24 6.58
CA ASN A 113 20.45 8.54 5.90
C ASN A 113 19.08 9.21 6.12
N ASP A 114 19.03 10.54 6.15
CA ASP A 114 17.83 11.35 6.47
C ASP A 114 16.53 10.89 5.78
N PHE A 115 16.60 10.42 4.53
CA PHE A 115 15.42 9.95 3.78
C PHE A 115 14.84 8.63 4.32
N TRP A 116 15.69 7.73 4.80
CA TRP A 116 15.29 6.41 5.31
C TRP A 116 15.08 6.42 6.82
N GLN A 117 15.33 7.55 7.47
CA GLN A 117 15.22 7.71 8.92
C GLN A 117 13.85 7.27 9.42
N MET A 118 13.84 6.39 10.41
CA MET A 118 12.62 5.83 10.98
C MET A 118 11.73 6.91 11.60
N THR A 119 10.43 6.84 11.35
CA THR A 119 9.42 7.65 12.06
C THR A 119 8.55 6.76 12.97
N ALA A 120 7.95 7.36 13.99
CA ALA A 120 7.07 6.62 14.90
C ALA A 120 5.88 5.98 14.17
N GLY A 121 5.32 6.65 13.16
CA GLY A 121 4.20 6.14 12.37
C GLY A 121 4.56 5.02 11.39
N ARG A 122 5.86 4.80 11.11
CA ARG A 122 6.33 3.67 10.27
C ARG A 122 6.58 2.39 11.07
N ALA A 123 6.72 2.49 12.39
CA ALA A 123 7.09 1.34 13.22
C ALA A 123 6.00 0.25 13.23
N ALA A 124 6.41 -1.03 13.18
CA ALA A 124 5.54 -2.20 13.26
C ALA A 124 4.98 -2.43 14.68
N THR A 125 4.12 -1.52 15.13
CA THR A 125 3.42 -1.61 16.42
C THR A 125 1.96 -2.01 16.24
N ALA A 126 1.37 -2.59 17.28
CA ALA A 126 -0.06 -2.91 17.27
C ALA A 126 -0.95 -1.65 17.21
N GLU A 127 -0.45 -0.50 17.65
CA GLU A 127 -1.15 0.78 17.51
C GLU A 127 -1.17 1.23 16.04
N ASN A 128 -0.01 1.23 15.38
CA ASN A 128 0.09 1.65 13.98
C ASN A 128 -0.67 0.71 13.04
N ALA A 129 -0.66 -0.60 13.32
CA ALA A 129 -1.48 -1.55 12.56
C ALA A 129 -3.00 -1.24 12.67
N ARG A 130 -3.47 -0.77 13.82
CA ARG A 130 -4.88 -0.35 13.99
C ARG A 130 -5.18 0.97 13.31
N LYS A 131 -4.27 1.95 13.40
CA LYS A 131 -4.39 3.22 12.65
C LYS A 131 -4.45 2.96 11.14
N LEU A 132 -3.58 2.09 10.65
CA LEU A 132 -3.56 1.68 9.24
C LEU A 132 -4.91 1.12 8.79
N TYR A 133 -5.46 0.18 9.55
CA TYR A 133 -6.77 -0.42 9.27
C TYR A 133 -7.92 0.61 9.23
N GLN A 134 -7.82 1.70 9.98
CA GLN A 134 -8.81 2.78 9.95
C GLN A 134 -8.69 3.64 8.67
N LEU A 135 -7.47 3.83 8.16
CA LEU A 135 -7.19 4.61 6.95
C LEU A 135 -7.68 3.93 5.66
N GLY A 136 -7.80 2.60 5.63
CA GLY A 136 -8.27 1.84 4.48
C GLY A 136 -7.60 0.47 4.39
#